data_AF-B6JWR5-F1
#
_entry.id   AF-B6JWR5-F1
#
_cell.length_a   1.000
_cell.length_b   1.000
_cell.length_c   1.000
_cell.angle_alpha   90.00
_cell.angle_beta   90.00
_cell.angle_gamma   90.00
#
_symmetry.space_group_name_H-M   'P 1'
#
loop_
_entity.id
_entity.type
_entity.pdbx_description
1 polymer ?
#
loop_
_entity_poly.entity_id
_entity_poly.type
_entity_poly.pdbx_seq_one_letter_code
_entity_poly.pdbx_strand_id
1 'polypeptide(L)'
;MTPFKFIPPIIANFEAVRRDPNAKTLSELGQFYSKLPKGPAPAPTYNSFMGWYSNKYFGKKASGKPVLHLIAGIFLLSYASEYYFHLRHHSAHEH
;
A
#
# COMPACT_ATOMS: atom_id res chain seq x y z
N MET A 1 -26.55 -40.97 -10.51
CA MET A 1 -25.44 -40.01 -10.30
C MET A 1 -25.82 -39.13 -9.10
N THR A 2 -24.84 -38.86 -8.25
CA THR A 2 -24.89 -38.63 -6.78
C THR A 2 -25.76 -37.46 -6.28
N PRO A 3 -26.47 -37.60 -5.14
CA PRO A 3 -27.09 -36.45 -4.46
C PRO A 3 -26.01 -35.49 -3.96
N PHE A 4 -26.21 -34.19 -4.20
CA PHE A 4 -25.33 -33.11 -3.74
C PHE A 4 -25.23 -33.19 -2.20
N LYS A 5 -24.10 -33.71 -1.72
CA LYS A 5 -23.74 -33.78 -0.31
C LYS A 5 -23.73 -32.34 0.23
N PHE A 6 -24.68 -32.01 1.10
CA PHE A 6 -24.65 -30.82 1.95
C PHE A 6 -23.34 -30.84 2.73
N ILE A 7 -22.34 -30.11 2.24
CA ILE A 7 -21.13 -29.81 2.96
C ILE A 7 -21.56 -28.78 4.00
N PRO A 8 -21.53 -29.09 5.31
CA PRO A 8 -21.92 -28.12 6.32
C PRO A 8 -21.04 -26.87 6.15
N PRO A 9 -21.63 -25.67 6.04
CA PRO A 9 -20.85 -24.44 5.96
C PRO A 9 -20.00 -24.36 7.23
N ILE A 10 -18.71 -24.09 7.02
CA ILE A 10 -17.66 -24.07 8.02
C ILE A 10 -18.14 -23.36 9.30
N ILE A 11 -17.84 -23.95 10.45
CA ILE A 11 -18.22 -23.59 11.84
C ILE A 11 -17.67 -22.21 12.28
N ALA A 12 -17.26 -21.36 11.34
CA ALA A 12 -16.76 -20.00 11.55
C ALA A 12 -17.47 -19.00 10.62
N ASN A 13 -18.79 -19.08 10.47
CA ASN A 13 -19.55 -18.00 9.85
C ASN A 13 -19.57 -16.80 10.81
N PHE A 14 -19.14 -15.62 10.34
CA PHE A 14 -19.23 -14.36 11.10
C PHE A 14 -20.65 -14.11 11.63
N GLU A 15 -21.69 -14.52 10.90
CA GLU A 15 -23.07 -14.41 11.38
C GLU A 15 -23.39 -15.34 12.55
N ALA A 16 -22.83 -16.56 12.58
CA ALA A 16 -23.04 -17.51 13.67
C ALA A 16 -22.35 -17.04 14.95
N VAL A 17 -21.13 -16.51 14.82
CA VAL A 17 -20.41 -15.87 15.94
C VAL A 17 -21.14 -14.61 16.41
N ARG A 18 -21.69 -13.80 15.51
CA ARG A 18 -22.41 -12.56 15.89
C ARG A 18 -23.74 -12.79 16.62
N ARG A 19 -24.35 -13.98 16.48
CA ARG A 19 -25.61 -14.36 17.13
C ARG A 19 -25.43 -14.96 18.54
N ASP A 20 -24.20 -15.32 18.92
CA ASP A 20 -23.90 -15.83 20.26
C ASP A 20 -23.80 -14.67 21.28
N PRO A 21 -24.58 -14.68 22.39
CA PRO A 21 -24.45 -13.70 23.46
C PRO A 21 -23.02 -13.55 24.02
N ASN A 22 -22.23 -14.63 24.00
CA ASN A 22 -20.85 -14.67 24.51
C ASN A 22 -19.81 -14.13 23.53
N ALA A 23 -20.19 -13.84 22.28
CA ALA A 23 -19.27 -13.36 21.25
C ALA A 23 -18.66 -11.99 21.57
N LYS A 24 -19.41 -11.13 22.27
CA LYS A 24 -18.90 -9.85 22.75
C LYS A 24 -17.75 -10.07 23.73
N THR A 25 -17.97 -10.90 24.76
CA THR A 25 -16.96 -11.25 25.77
C THR A 25 -15.72 -11.90 25.15
N LEU A 26 -15.90 -12.83 24.21
CA LEU A 26 -14.79 -13.46 23.48
C LEU A 26 -14.00 -12.44 22.64
N SER A 27 -14.67 -11.49 21.98
CA SER A 27 -14.02 -10.43 21.20
C SER A 27 -13.24 -9.44 22.09
N GLU A 28 -13.76 -9.14 23.27
CA GLU A 28 -13.13 -8.26 24.26
C GLU A 28 -11.89 -8.91 24.88
N LEU A 29 -11.95 -10.21 25.21
CA LEU A 29 -10.78 -10.98 25.66
C LEU A 29 -9.69 -11.03 24.58
N GLY A 30 -10.04 -11.29 23.32
CA GLY A 30 -9.09 -11.25 22.21
C GLY A 30 -8.44 -9.87 22.04
N GLN A 31 -9.22 -8.79 22.18
CA GLN A 31 -8.71 -7.42 22.17
C GLN A 31 -7.82 -7.10 23.37
N PHE A 32 -8.16 -7.61 24.56
CA PHE A 32 -7.36 -7.44 25.78
C PHE A 32 -5.95 -8.04 25.60
N TYR A 33 -5.86 -9.29 25.13
CA TYR A 33 -4.57 -9.93 24.86
C TYR A 33 -3.83 -9.30 23.67
N SER A 34 -4.56 -8.78 22.68
CA SER A 34 -3.94 -8.03 21.57
C SER A 34 -3.26 -6.73 22.03
N LYS A 35 -3.85 -6.07 23.03
CA LYS A 35 -3.41 -4.79 23.61
C LYS A 35 -2.41 -4.91 24.74
N LEU A 36 -2.04 -6.12 25.17
CA LEU A 36 -0.91 -6.32 26.08
C LEU A 36 0.28 -5.53 25.54
N PRO A 37 1.02 -4.79 26.39
CA PRO A 37 2.13 -3.97 25.97
C PRO A 37 3.22 -4.87 25.38
N LYS A 38 3.10 -5.10 24.08
CA LYS A 38 4.15 -5.67 23.25
C LYS A 38 5.30 -4.68 23.32
N GLY A 39 6.53 -5.19 23.44
CA GLY A 39 7.73 -4.36 23.41
C GLY A 39 7.73 -3.40 22.21
N PRO A 40 8.57 -2.35 22.22
CA PRO A 40 8.58 -1.34 21.17
C PRO A 40 8.57 -1.99 19.80
N ALA A 41 7.59 -1.61 18.97
CA ALA A 41 7.46 -2.16 17.63
C ALA A 41 8.80 -2.02 16.89
N PRO A 42 9.30 -3.09 16.25
CA PRO A 42 10.59 -3.03 15.56
C PRO A 42 10.57 -1.88 14.56
N ALA A 43 11.66 -1.11 14.53
CA ALA A 43 11.78 -0.01 13.59
C ALA A 43 11.55 -0.56 12.17
N PRO A 44 10.72 0.11 11.34
CA PRO A 44 10.43 -0.38 10.01
C PRO A 44 11.73 -0.49 9.21
N THR A 45 12.15 -1.72 8.89
CA THR A 45 13.30 -1.99 8.05
C THR A 45 12.89 -1.83 6.59
N TYR A 46 13.40 -0.80 5.95
CA TYR A 46 13.11 -0.49 4.55
C TYR A 46 14.12 -1.17 3.64
N ASN A 47 13.96 -2.48 3.43
CA ASN A 47 14.79 -3.25 2.49
C ASN A 47 14.39 -3.03 1.02
N SER A 48 13.29 -2.32 0.75
CA SER A 48 12.83 -1.99 -0.58
C SER A 48 13.19 -0.54 -0.95
N PHE A 49 13.59 -0.30 -2.19
CA PHE A 49 13.91 1.04 -2.70
C PHE A 49 12.75 2.04 -2.47
N MET A 50 11.51 1.60 -2.73
CA MET A 50 10.31 2.39 -2.47
C MET A 50 10.11 2.70 -0.98
N GLY A 51 10.41 1.73 -0.12
CA GLY A 51 10.31 1.88 1.34
C GLY A 51 11.35 2.85 1.89
N TRP A 52 12.57 2.85 1.34
CA TRP A 52 13.62 3.80 1.71
C TRP A 52 13.23 5.24 1.34
N TYR A 53 12.74 5.46 0.12
CA TYR A 53 12.30 6.77 -0.34
C TYR A 53 11.11 7.28 0.47
N SER A 54 10.11 6.41 0.70
CA SER A 54 8.95 6.73 1.52
C SER A 54 9.35 7.14 2.94
N ASN A 55 10.20 6.35 3.62
CA ASN A 55 10.64 6.69 4.97
C ASN A 55 11.45 8.01 5.01
N LYS A 56 12.28 8.27 3.98
CA LYS A 56 13.13 9.47 3.90
C LYS A 56 12.33 10.76 3.75
N TYR A 57 11.22 10.74 3.01
CA TYR A 57 10.48 11.96 2.68
C TYR A 57 9.07 12.07 3.29
N PHE A 58 8.42 10.94 3.58
CA PHE A 58 7.06 10.85 4.13
C PHE A 58 7.02 10.33 5.58
N GLY A 59 8.17 10.02 6.19
CA GLY A 59 8.26 9.57 7.58
C GLY A 59 8.01 10.68 8.61
N LYS A 60 8.63 10.59 9.79
CA LYS A 60 8.43 11.50 10.94
C LYS A 60 8.69 13.00 10.67
N LYS A 61 9.26 13.33 9.52
CA LYS A 61 9.46 14.70 9.03
C LYS A 61 8.94 14.80 7.60
N ALA A 62 7.61 14.77 7.46
CA ALA A 62 6.96 14.97 6.17
C ALA A 62 7.48 16.28 5.55
N SER A 63 8.27 16.14 4.49
CA SER A 63 8.95 17.25 3.84
C SER A 63 8.31 17.47 2.48
N GLY A 64 8.12 18.71 2.04
CA GLY A 64 7.56 19.02 0.71
C GLY A 64 8.48 18.66 -0.47
N LYS A 65 9.65 18.07 -0.21
CA LYS A 65 10.64 17.67 -1.22
C LYS A 65 10.10 16.70 -2.30
N PRO A 66 9.23 15.71 -2.02
CA PRO A 66 8.63 14.86 -3.05
C PRO A 66 7.86 15.65 -4.10
N VAL A 67 7.19 16.72 -3.69
CA VAL A 67 6.45 17.60 -4.60
C VAL A 67 7.43 18.30 -5.54
N LEU A 68 8.56 18.79 -5.01
CA LEU A 68 9.61 19.39 -5.84
C LEU A 68 10.25 18.36 -6.79
N HIS A 69 10.48 17.12 -6.34
CA HIS A 69 10.98 16.04 -7.20
C HIS A 69 10.00 15.72 -8.33
N LEU A 70 8.70 15.72 -8.05
CA LEU A 70 7.67 15.50 -9.06
C LEU A 70 7.68 16.62 -10.10
N ILE A 71 7.70 17.88 -9.65
CA ILE A 71 7.76 19.04 -10.54
C ILE A 71 9.02 18.96 -11.43
N ALA A 72 10.19 18.74 -10.83
CA ALA A 72 11.44 18.63 -11.57
C ALA A 72 11.42 17.48 -12.60
N GLY A 73 10.86 16.32 -12.23
CA GLY A 73 10.69 15.19 -13.13
C GLY A 73 9.80 15.52 -14.32
N ILE A 74 8.66 16.19 -14.09
CA ILE A 74 7.77 16.63 -15.15
C ILE A 74 8.48 17.62 -16.09
N PHE A 75 9.16 18.64 -15.57
CA PHE A 75 9.88 19.62 -16.41
C PHE A 75 10.94 18.95 -17.29
N LEU A 76 11.73 18.02 -16.74
CA LEU A 76 12.73 17.30 -17.52
C LEU A 76 12.10 16.44 -18.62
N LEU A 77 11.02 15.72 -18.30
CA LEU A 77 10.30 14.90 -19.27
C LEU A 77 9.66 15.76 -20.37
N SER A 78 9.04 16.90 -20.00
CA SER A 78 8.48 17.85 -20.95
C SER A 78 9.55 18.41 -21.88
N TYR A 79 10.71 18.81 -21.36
CA TYR A 79 11.83 19.30 -22.17
C TYR A 79 12.39 18.22 -23.11
N ALA A 80 12.56 17.00 -22.60
CA ALA A 80 13.03 15.88 -23.41
C ALA A 80 12.03 15.50 -24.52
N SER A 81 10.72 15.52 -24.22
CA SER A 81 9.64 15.31 -25.17
C SER A 81 9.67 16.38 -26.25
N GLU A 82 9.73 17.65 -25.87
CA GLU A 82 9.83 18.77 -26.81
C GLU A 82 11.05 18.62 -27.72
N TYR A 83 12.24 18.34 -27.17
CA TYR A 83 13.44 18.11 -27.98
C TYR A 83 13.30 16.93 -28.95
N TYR A 84 12.75 15.81 -28.48
CA TYR A 84 12.59 14.60 -29.27
C TYR A 84 11.56 14.77 -30.39
N PHE A 85 10.44 15.45 -30.14
CA PHE A 85 9.39 15.64 -31.14
C PHE A 85 9.66 16.84 -32.04
N HIS A 86 10.15 17.97 -31.51
CA HIS A 86 10.35 19.21 -32.27
C HIS A 86 11.74 19.39 -32.90
N LEU A 87 12.85 18.90 -32.31
CA LEU A 87 14.18 19.13 -32.91
C LEU A 87 14.72 17.92 -33.70
N ARG A 88 14.40 16.70 -33.27
CA ARG A 88 14.88 15.48 -33.95
C ARG A 88 14.15 15.17 -35.26
N HIS A 89 12.90 15.62 -35.44
CA HIS A 89 12.15 15.42 -36.69
C HIS A 89 12.45 16.47 -37.76
N HIS A 90 13.09 17.59 -37.40
CA HIS A 90 13.47 18.63 -38.37
C HIS A 90 14.79 18.36 -39.09
N SER A 91 15.52 17.29 -38.75
CA SER A 91 16.80 16.90 -39.37
C SER A 91 16.75 15.59 -40.18
N ALA A 92 15.56 14.99 -40.37
CA ALA A 92 15.35 13.83 -41.26
C ALA A 92 14.82 14.21 -42.66
N HIS A 93 14.63 15.50 -42.93
CA HIS A 93 14.24 16.05 -44.23
C HIS A 93 15.14 17.23 -44.62
N GLU A 94 16.45 17.06 -44.48
CA GLU A 94 17.39 17.76 -45.38
C GLU A 94 17.59 16.83 -46.59
N HIS A 95 17.36 17.39 -47.78
CA HIS A 95 17.33 16.72 -49.09
C HIS A 95 18.58 15.89 -49.40
#